data_AF-A0A524PHU1-F1
#
_entry.id   AF-A0A524PHU1-F1
#
_cell.length_a   1.000
_cell.length_b   1.000
_cell.length_c   1.000
_cell.angle_alpha   90.00
_cell.angle_beta   90.00
_cell.angle_gamma   90.00
#
_symmetry.space_group_name_H-M   'P 1'
#
loop_
_entity.id
_entity.type
_entity.pdbx_description
1 polymer ?
#
loop_
_entity_poly.entity_id
_entity_poly.type
_entity_poly.pdbx_seq_one_letter_code
_entity_poly.pdbx_strand_id
1 'polypeptide(L)'
;EPGIIPEDIDGAFYLIHSMSQSIKDFSELEAKSAMNFRAYMDLTRVKHVVYLSGIVNSEQLSKHLESRKNVEVILSEGNYNFTVLRAGIIVGSGSASFEIIRDLVEKLPLMLAPKWALTKTQPIAIRDVLSYLTSAILCEECYDKSYDIGGPEVMTYRDMLLQYADVRGLKRVIIPLPIISPKLSSYWLYFVTAVSYKLAANLVDSMKIEVIGKPNDLADRFNIVPIPYKDAIRLAFAKVEQNSVTSTWKDSLVSGRLQRDISEFIQVPTNGTYRDVQVLKVYDPDATSIRIWSIGGETGWYYATWIWKIRGFLDKLSGGVGLRRGRTNLHEIHPGDSLDFWRVLLADEDRKRLLLYAEMKLPGEAWLEFSIRDNIFRQTATFRPRGIFGRFYWFMYMPFHFFIFRGMASRIAWGRMEIEIVFNDPSKVYEKE
;
A
#
# COMPACT_ATOMS: atom_id res chain seq x y z
N GLU A 1 16.49 10.24 23.84
CA GLU A 1 16.89 11.39 24.68
C GLU A 1 15.70 11.77 25.55
N PRO A 2 15.89 12.10 26.84
CA PRO A 2 14.82 12.63 27.69
C PRO A 2 14.27 13.93 27.08
N GLY A 3 12.94 14.08 26.99
CA GLY A 3 12.28 15.28 26.43
C GLY A 3 11.81 15.20 24.98
N ILE A 4 11.86 14.03 24.32
CA ILE A 4 11.35 13.85 22.94
C ILE A 4 9.82 13.83 22.88
N ILE A 5 9.15 13.42 23.97
CA ILE A 5 7.69 13.29 24.07
C ILE A 5 7.16 14.12 25.24
N PRO A 6 5.94 14.70 25.14
CA PRO A 6 5.31 15.41 26.25
C PRO A 6 5.11 14.48 27.46
N GLU A 7 5.37 15.00 28.67
CA GLU A 7 5.18 14.25 29.92
C GLU A 7 3.72 14.27 30.39
N ASP A 8 2.92 15.21 29.90
CA ASP A 8 1.54 15.53 30.27
C ASP A 8 0.50 14.85 29.35
N ILE A 9 0.71 13.57 29.05
CA ILE A 9 -0.25 12.77 28.28
C ILE A 9 -1.29 12.21 29.25
N ASP A 10 -2.59 12.37 28.96
CA ASP A 10 -3.65 11.71 29.73
C ASP A 10 -4.01 10.34 29.14
N GLY A 11 -4.06 10.23 27.81
CA GLY A 11 -4.40 8.99 27.13
C GLY A 11 -3.68 8.84 25.79
N ALA A 12 -3.42 7.61 25.39
CA ALA A 12 -2.73 7.30 24.14
C ALA A 12 -3.41 6.16 23.37
N PHE A 13 -3.36 6.24 22.05
CA PHE A 13 -3.81 5.17 21.16
C PHE A 13 -2.61 4.48 20.52
N TYR A 14 -2.56 3.15 20.59
CA TYR A 14 -1.62 2.36 19.81
C TYR A 14 -2.33 1.77 18.59
N LEU A 15 -2.02 2.31 17.40
CA LEU A 15 -2.64 1.92 16.12
C LEU A 15 -1.63 1.33 15.11
N ILE A 16 -0.37 1.20 15.53
CA ILE A 16 0.72 0.76 14.64
C ILE A 16 0.57 -0.72 14.32
N HIS A 17 0.67 -1.04 13.03
CA HIS A 17 0.66 -2.41 12.55
C HIS A 17 1.38 -2.57 11.19
N SER A 18 2.51 -3.27 11.19
CA SER A 18 3.44 -3.33 10.05
C SER A 18 3.14 -4.47 9.07
N MET A 19 1.91 -4.58 8.54
CA MET A 19 1.50 -5.73 7.70
C MET A 19 2.34 -5.99 6.42
N SER A 20 3.20 -5.05 6.01
CA SER A 20 3.88 -5.03 4.71
C SER A 20 5.35 -5.50 4.72
N GLN A 21 5.97 -5.71 5.89
CA GLN A 21 7.41 -6.03 6.00
C GLN A 21 7.71 -7.55 5.96
N SER A 22 8.98 -7.95 5.85
CA SER A 22 9.42 -9.35 5.66
C SER A 22 8.82 -10.32 6.69
N ILE A 23 8.39 -11.51 6.21
CA ILE A 23 7.79 -12.59 7.03
C ILE A 23 8.73 -13.09 8.15
N LYS A 24 10.05 -12.88 8.02
CA LYS A 24 11.02 -13.32 9.03
C LYS A 24 11.16 -12.35 10.21
N ASP A 25 10.92 -11.05 10.02
CA ASP A 25 11.27 -10.03 11.02
C ASP A 25 10.06 -9.22 11.52
N PHE A 26 8.87 -9.43 10.95
CA PHE A 26 7.68 -8.66 11.30
C PHE A 26 7.29 -8.78 12.78
N SER A 27 7.25 -10.00 13.34
CA SER A 27 6.86 -10.19 14.73
C SER A 27 7.84 -9.52 15.71
N GLU A 28 9.13 -9.52 15.38
CA GLU A 28 10.16 -8.85 16.17
C GLU A 28 10.04 -7.32 16.08
N LEU A 29 9.75 -6.78 14.91
CA LEU A 29 9.55 -5.35 14.71
C LEU A 29 8.28 -4.83 15.39
N GLU A 30 7.18 -5.57 15.34
CA GLU A 30 5.96 -5.23 16.09
C GLU A 30 6.21 -5.25 17.60
N ALA A 31 6.89 -6.30 18.08
CA ALA A 31 7.26 -6.41 19.49
C ALA A 31 8.17 -5.25 19.91
N LYS A 32 9.19 -4.93 19.12
CA LYS A 32 10.10 -3.81 19.36
C LYS A 32 9.36 -2.46 19.36
N SER A 33 8.43 -2.25 18.44
CA SER A 33 7.61 -1.04 18.39
C SER A 33 6.75 -0.91 19.65
N ALA A 34 6.09 -1.98 20.08
CA ALA A 34 5.29 -2.02 21.30
C ALA A 34 6.14 -1.81 22.56
N MET A 35 7.30 -2.46 22.65
CA MET A 35 8.25 -2.30 23.77
C MET A 35 8.76 -0.87 23.87
N ASN A 36 9.13 -0.26 22.73
CA ASN A 36 9.56 1.13 22.70
C ASN A 36 8.42 2.05 23.13
N PHE A 37 7.23 1.87 22.57
CA PHE A 37 6.06 2.68 22.95
C PHE A 37 5.78 2.60 24.45
N ARG A 38 5.73 1.39 25.02
CA ARG A 38 5.56 1.19 26.47
C ARG A 38 6.66 1.90 27.26
N ALA A 39 7.93 1.65 26.94
CA ALA A 39 9.06 2.24 27.65
C ALA A 39 9.02 3.77 27.62
N TYR A 40 8.52 4.38 26.55
CA TYR A 40 8.30 5.81 26.46
C TYR A 40 7.09 6.28 27.27
N MET A 41 5.97 5.56 27.20
CA MET A 41 4.77 5.88 27.97
C MET A 41 4.98 5.77 29.48
N ASP A 42 5.77 4.81 29.95
CA ASP A 42 6.14 4.62 31.36
C ASP A 42 6.92 5.82 31.94
N LEU A 43 7.52 6.66 31.09
CA LEU A 43 8.21 7.89 31.49
C LEU A 43 7.27 9.12 31.55
N THR A 44 6.00 8.95 31.19
CA THR A 44 5.00 10.03 31.16
C THR A 44 3.93 9.84 32.24
N ARG A 45 2.96 10.77 32.31
CA ARG A 45 1.80 10.67 33.22
C ARG A 45 0.56 10.03 32.58
N VAL A 46 0.74 9.24 31.52
CA VAL A 46 -0.37 8.60 30.82
C VAL A 46 -1.20 7.74 31.76
N LYS A 47 -2.52 7.95 31.72
CA LYS A 47 -3.49 7.24 32.57
C LYS A 47 -4.07 6.03 31.87
N HIS A 48 -4.28 6.13 30.55
CA HIS A 48 -4.95 5.10 29.78
C HIS A 48 -4.33 4.94 28.38
N VAL A 49 -3.93 3.71 28.04
CA VAL A 49 -3.56 3.32 26.69
C VAL A 49 -4.64 2.42 26.08
N VAL A 50 -5.11 2.77 24.88
CA VAL A 50 -6.05 1.95 24.10
C VAL A 50 -5.34 1.34 22.89
N TYR A 51 -5.38 0.02 22.75
CA TYR A 51 -4.81 -0.71 21.62
C TYR A 51 -5.92 -1.21 20.67
N LEU A 52 -5.81 -0.88 19.38
CA LEU A 52 -6.65 -1.47 18.33
C LEU A 52 -5.99 -2.76 17.79
N SER A 53 -6.52 -3.90 18.21
CA SER A 53 -6.08 -5.23 17.78
C SER A 53 -7.04 -5.85 16.73
N GLY A 54 -6.82 -7.12 16.38
CA GLY A 54 -7.74 -7.94 15.59
C GLY A 54 -8.42 -8.99 16.47
N ILE A 55 -9.63 -9.43 16.11
CA ILE A 55 -10.35 -10.49 16.84
C ILE A 55 -9.55 -11.81 16.84
N VAL A 56 -9.47 -12.43 18.02
CA VAL A 56 -8.67 -13.64 18.29
C VAL A 56 -9.59 -14.75 18.83
N ASN A 57 -10.00 -15.68 17.96
CA ASN A 57 -11.06 -16.65 18.26
C ASN A 57 -10.63 -18.11 18.36
N SER A 58 -9.34 -18.40 18.18
CA SER A 58 -8.83 -19.76 18.11
C SER A 58 -7.64 -19.93 19.04
N GLU A 59 -7.51 -21.12 19.63
CA GLU A 59 -6.30 -21.51 20.36
C GLU A 59 -5.11 -21.68 19.41
N GLN A 60 -5.37 -22.15 18.19
CA GLN A 60 -4.39 -22.18 17.10
C GLN A 60 -4.45 -20.87 16.32
N LEU A 61 -3.49 -20.01 16.58
CA LEU A 61 -3.34 -18.72 15.90
C LEU A 61 -2.42 -18.84 14.69
N SER A 62 -2.73 -18.11 13.62
CA SER A 62 -1.74 -17.85 12.58
C SER A 62 -0.61 -17.01 13.18
N LYS A 63 0.59 -17.08 12.59
CA LYS A 63 1.74 -16.25 13.03
C LYS A 63 1.41 -14.76 13.14
N HIS A 64 0.51 -14.29 12.28
CA HIS A 64 0.02 -12.93 12.29
C HIS A 64 -0.82 -12.62 13.54
N LEU A 65 -1.80 -13.47 13.88
CA LEU A 65 -2.63 -13.29 15.07
C LEU A 65 -1.82 -13.48 16.36
N GLU A 66 -0.84 -14.39 16.35
CA GLU A 66 0.10 -14.59 17.45
C GLU A 66 0.94 -13.33 17.70
N SER A 67 1.45 -12.69 16.64
CA SER A 67 2.16 -11.41 16.74
C SER A 67 1.28 -10.31 17.36
N ARG A 68 -0.01 -10.23 16.98
CA ARG A 68 -0.93 -9.24 17.59
C ARG A 68 -1.20 -9.50 19.06
N LYS A 69 -1.32 -10.78 19.45
CA LYS A 69 -1.46 -11.18 20.85
C LYS A 69 -0.20 -10.86 21.65
N ASN A 70 0.98 -11.03 21.07
CA ASN A 70 2.23 -10.65 21.72
C ASN A 70 2.33 -9.13 21.97
N VAL A 71 1.91 -8.31 20.99
CA VAL A 71 1.81 -6.84 21.19
C VAL A 71 0.84 -6.49 22.31
N GLU A 72 -0.30 -7.17 22.38
CA GLU A 72 -1.27 -6.99 23.47
C GLU A 72 -0.63 -7.27 24.85
N VAL A 73 0.12 -8.38 24.99
CA VAL A 73 0.84 -8.71 26.22
C VAL A 73 1.88 -7.64 26.56
N ILE A 74 2.73 -7.26 25.61
CA ILE A 74 3.79 -6.26 25.84
C ILE A 74 3.20 -4.94 26.33
N LEU A 75 2.14 -4.45 25.67
CA LEU A 75 1.52 -3.17 26.02
C LEU A 75 0.78 -3.23 27.37
N SER A 76 0.26 -4.39 27.77
CA SER A 76 -0.42 -4.58 29.06
C SER A 76 0.49 -4.52 30.28
N GLU A 77 1.80 -4.66 30.10
CA GLU A 77 2.80 -4.61 31.16
C GLU A 77 3.24 -3.17 31.53
N GLY A 78 2.66 -2.14 30.91
CA GLY A 78 3.00 -0.74 31.18
C GLY A 78 2.44 -0.19 32.49
N ASN A 79 2.97 0.93 32.96
CA ASN A 79 2.52 1.60 34.18
C ASN A 79 1.35 2.56 33.91
N TYR A 80 0.28 2.03 33.31
CA TYR A 80 -0.95 2.74 32.95
C TYR A 80 -2.11 1.75 32.88
N ASN A 81 -3.35 2.24 32.87
CA ASN A 81 -4.48 1.36 32.58
C ASN A 81 -4.49 1.01 31.09
N PHE A 82 -4.92 -0.20 30.74
CA PHE A 82 -4.84 -0.69 29.37
C PHE A 82 -6.14 -1.29 28.86
N THR A 83 -6.68 -0.78 27.75
CA THR A 83 -7.85 -1.38 27.07
C THR A 83 -7.48 -1.87 25.68
N VAL A 84 -7.99 -3.05 25.32
CA VAL A 84 -7.83 -3.61 23.97
C VAL A 84 -9.18 -3.64 23.27
N LEU A 85 -9.25 -3.02 22.10
CA LEU A 85 -10.38 -3.15 21.18
C LEU A 85 -9.95 -4.07 20.03
N ARG A 86 -10.51 -5.27 19.96
CA ARG A 86 -10.21 -6.26 18.92
C ARG A 86 -11.24 -6.13 17.81
N ALA A 87 -10.84 -5.60 16.66
CA ALA A 87 -11.76 -5.36 15.56
C ALA A 87 -11.81 -6.54 14.57
N GLY A 88 -12.97 -6.72 13.96
CA GLY A 88 -13.12 -7.51 12.73
C GLY A 88 -12.52 -6.81 11.52
N ILE A 89 -12.95 -7.22 10.32
CA ILE A 89 -12.51 -6.55 9.09
C ILE A 89 -13.06 -5.12 9.07
N ILE A 90 -12.17 -4.13 9.07
CA ILE A 90 -12.54 -2.72 9.06
C ILE A 90 -12.87 -2.27 7.64
N VAL A 91 -14.10 -1.81 7.44
CA VAL A 91 -14.66 -1.38 6.16
C VAL A 91 -14.73 0.14 6.11
N GLY A 92 -13.95 0.75 5.22
CA GLY A 92 -13.89 2.20 5.06
C GLY A 92 -12.96 2.61 3.93
N SER A 93 -13.15 3.83 3.41
CA SER A 93 -12.25 4.41 2.40
C SER A 93 -10.81 4.44 2.94
N GLY A 94 -9.85 3.96 2.14
CA GLY A 94 -8.45 3.90 2.55
C GLY A 94 -8.08 2.67 3.38
N SER A 95 -9.03 1.80 3.78
CA SER A 95 -8.73 0.50 4.39
C SER A 95 -8.20 -0.50 3.35
N ALA A 96 -7.09 -1.17 3.65
CA ALA A 96 -6.54 -2.21 2.77
C ALA A 96 -7.57 -3.31 2.47
N SER A 97 -8.38 -3.71 3.46
CA SER A 97 -9.41 -4.73 3.28
C SER A 97 -10.53 -4.28 2.34
N PHE A 98 -10.95 -3.01 2.44
CA PHE A 98 -11.94 -2.44 1.53
C PHE A 98 -11.42 -2.38 0.09
N GLU A 99 -10.16 -1.97 -0.08
CA GLU A 99 -9.50 -1.88 -1.39
C GLU A 99 -9.37 -3.27 -2.05
N ILE A 100 -9.05 -4.31 -1.28
CA ILE A 100 -9.00 -5.70 -1.76
C ILE A 100 -10.40 -6.15 -2.21
N ILE A 101 -11.43 -5.94 -1.39
CA ILE A 101 -12.81 -6.30 -1.71
C ILE A 101 -13.26 -5.60 -3.00
N ARG A 102 -13.00 -4.28 -3.12
CA ARG A 102 -13.26 -3.52 -4.34
C ARG A 102 -12.55 -4.13 -5.54
N ASP A 103 -11.25 -4.31 -5.45
CA ASP A 103 -10.43 -4.78 -6.57
C ASP A 103 -10.89 -6.16 -7.08
N LEU A 104 -11.23 -7.07 -6.17
CA LEU A 104 -11.76 -8.39 -6.52
C LEU A 104 -13.11 -8.26 -7.24
N VAL A 105 -14.05 -7.55 -6.64
CA VAL A 105 -15.42 -7.47 -7.15
C VAL A 105 -15.48 -6.64 -8.43
N GLU A 106 -14.77 -5.53 -8.56
CA GLU A 106 -14.82 -4.71 -9.77
C GLU A 106 -14.19 -5.42 -10.98
N LYS A 107 -13.14 -6.21 -10.77
CA LYS A 107 -12.36 -6.81 -11.88
C LYS A 107 -12.86 -8.18 -12.31
N LEU A 108 -13.43 -8.98 -11.40
CA LEU A 108 -13.74 -10.39 -11.66
C LEU A 108 -15.25 -10.65 -11.67
N PRO A 109 -15.89 -10.80 -12.84
CA PRO A 109 -17.31 -11.19 -12.92
C PRO A 109 -17.56 -12.63 -12.43
N LEU A 110 -16.56 -13.51 -12.60
CA LEU A 110 -16.54 -14.89 -12.11
C LEU A 110 -15.30 -15.08 -11.22
N MET A 111 -15.51 -15.57 -10.00
CA MET A 111 -14.45 -15.86 -9.04
C MET A 111 -14.46 -17.35 -8.69
N LEU A 112 -13.38 -18.04 -9.06
CA LEU A 112 -13.09 -19.39 -8.57
C LEU A 112 -12.41 -19.25 -7.22
N ALA A 113 -13.21 -19.31 -6.15
CA ALA A 113 -12.74 -19.04 -4.81
C ALA A 113 -12.32 -20.34 -4.11
N PRO A 114 -11.29 -20.32 -3.26
CA PRO A 114 -10.96 -21.43 -2.37
C PRO A 114 -12.04 -21.65 -1.30
N LYS A 115 -12.06 -22.83 -0.66
CA LYS A 115 -13.01 -23.16 0.43
C LYS A 115 -13.07 -22.13 1.56
N TRP A 116 -11.96 -21.47 1.89
CA TRP A 116 -11.93 -20.44 2.95
C TRP A 116 -12.81 -19.22 2.64
N ALA A 117 -13.27 -19.05 1.40
CA ALA A 117 -14.28 -18.03 1.09
C ALA A 117 -15.62 -18.27 1.81
N LEU A 118 -15.84 -19.48 2.34
CA LEU A 118 -16.99 -19.83 3.17
C LEU A 118 -16.74 -19.62 4.67
N THR A 119 -15.53 -19.23 5.08
CA THR A 119 -15.24 -18.89 6.48
C THR A 119 -16.03 -17.65 6.88
N LYS A 120 -16.54 -17.65 8.11
CA LYS A 120 -17.33 -16.54 8.65
C LYS A 120 -16.45 -15.40 9.16
N THR A 121 -16.97 -14.19 9.01
CA THR A 121 -16.39 -12.93 9.46
C THR A 121 -17.49 -11.97 9.90
N GLN A 122 -17.14 -11.05 10.78
CA GLN A 122 -18.02 -9.97 11.26
C GLN A 122 -17.35 -8.63 10.96
N PRO A 123 -17.58 -8.05 9.75
CA PRO A 123 -16.97 -6.79 9.37
C PRO A 123 -17.54 -5.64 10.21
N ILE A 124 -16.76 -4.58 10.40
CA ILE A 124 -17.14 -3.38 11.15
C ILE A 124 -16.86 -2.12 10.33
N ALA A 125 -17.73 -1.11 10.38
CA ALA A 125 -17.47 0.15 9.71
C ALA A 125 -16.34 0.91 10.40
N ILE A 126 -15.48 1.60 9.63
CA ILE A 126 -14.42 2.46 10.19
C ILE A 126 -14.99 3.51 11.15
N ARG A 127 -16.21 4.01 10.87
CA ARG A 127 -16.88 5.00 11.71
C ARG A 127 -17.19 4.44 13.09
N ASP A 128 -17.66 3.20 13.16
CA ASP A 128 -17.94 2.54 14.44
C ASP A 128 -16.64 2.33 15.22
N VAL A 129 -15.57 1.88 14.55
CA VAL A 129 -14.24 1.73 15.17
C VAL A 129 -13.76 3.06 15.77
N LEU A 130 -13.92 4.17 15.04
CA LEU A 130 -13.56 5.49 15.56
C LEU A 130 -14.42 5.86 16.77
N SER A 131 -15.73 5.63 16.73
CA SER A 131 -16.62 5.86 17.88
C SER A 131 -16.23 5.03 19.10
N TYR A 132 -15.86 3.75 18.91
CA TYR A 132 -15.37 2.90 20.00
C TYR A 132 -14.04 3.42 20.57
N LEU A 133 -13.08 3.79 19.72
CA LEU A 133 -11.80 4.33 20.17
C LEU A 133 -11.99 5.61 20.98
N THR A 134 -12.77 6.56 20.48
CA THR A 134 -13.01 7.83 21.16
C THR A 134 -13.83 7.69 22.43
N SER A 135 -14.69 6.68 22.54
CA SER A 135 -15.49 6.43 23.75
C SER A 135 -14.74 5.60 24.79
N ALA A 136 -13.81 4.75 24.36
CA ALA A 136 -13.02 3.91 25.25
C ALA A 136 -11.89 4.69 25.94
N ILE A 137 -11.33 5.73 25.32
CA ILE A 137 -10.24 6.49 25.94
C ILE A 137 -10.72 7.15 27.24
N LEU A 138 -9.92 7.01 28.30
CA LEU A 138 -10.26 7.42 29.67
C LEU A 138 -11.58 6.84 30.25
N CYS A 139 -12.12 5.75 29.69
CA CYS A 139 -13.22 4.99 30.29
C CYS A 139 -12.68 4.12 31.45
N GLU A 140 -12.88 4.55 32.70
CA GLU A 140 -12.39 3.81 33.88
C GLU A 140 -12.94 2.38 33.97
N GLU A 141 -14.19 2.18 33.58
CA GLU A 141 -14.81 0.86 33.58
C GLU A 141 -14.24 -0.10 32.53
N CYS A 142 -13.53 0.45 31.54
CA CYS A 142 -12.92 -0.28 30.44
C CYS A 142 -11.47 -0.68 30.74
N TYR A 143 -10.87 -0.12 31.80
CA TYR A 143 -9.49 -0.37 32.19
C TYR A 143 -9.21 -1.87 32.39
N ASP A 144 -8.06 -2.29 31.88
CA ASP A 144 -7.48 -3.63 31.97
C ASP A 144 -8.38 -4.73 31.40
N LYS A 145 -9.17 -4.39 30.39
CA LYS A 145 -10.12 -5.28 29.71
C LYS A 145 -9.90 -5.30 28.19
N SER A 146 -10.32 -6.40 27.59
CA SER A 146 -10.35 -6.58 26.14
C SER A 146 -11.79 -6.80 25.65
N TYR A 147 -12.14 -6.14 24.55
CA TYR A 147 -13.46 -6.20 23.95
C TYR A 147 -13.35 -6.48 22.47
N ASP A 148 -14.16 -7.41 21.96
CA ASP A 148 -14.28 -7.64 20.53
C ASP A 148 -15.32 -6.66 19.96
N ILE A 149 -14.95 -5.89 18.94
CA ILE A 149 -15.84 -4.95 18.25
C ILE A 149 -16.09 -5.42 16.82
N GLY A 150 -17.37 -5.58 16.48
CA GLY A 150 -17.84 -6.05 15.18
C GLY A 150 -19.08 -5.27 14.72
N GLY A 151 -19.37 -5.31 13.42
CA GLY A 151 -20.65 -4.84 12.90
C GLY A 151 -21.81 -5.77 13.27
N PRO A 152 -23.05 -5.41 12.87
CA PRO A 152 -24.25 -6.12 13.30
C PRO A 152 -24.44 -7.49 12.61
N GLU A 153 -23.71 -7.75 11.52
CA GLU A 153 -23.91 -8.91 10.66
C GLU A 153 -22.71 -9.87 10.71
N VAL A 154 -22.97 -11.15 10.98
CA VAL A 154 -22.02 -12.25 10.74
C VAL A 154 -22.31 -12.83 9.36
N MET A 155 -21.29 -12.89 8.50
CA MET A 155 -21.43 -13.36 7.12
C MET A 155 -20.19 -14.11 6.65
N THR A 156 -20.27 -14.84 5.53
CA THR A 156 -19.08 -15.45 4.94
C THR A 156 -18.29 -14.43 4.11
N TYR A 157 -17.00 -14.67 3.86
CA TYR A 157 -16.24 -13.85 2.89
C TYR A 157 -16.91 -13.79 1.52
N ARG A 158 -17.51 -14.90 1.07
CA ARG A 158 -18.30 -14.95 -0.16
C ARG A 158 -19.48 -13.98 -0.11
N ASP A 159 -20.25 -13.99 0.98
CA ASP A 159 -21.40 -13.11 1.13
C ASP A 159 -20.96 -11.65 1.23
N MET A 160 -19.85 -11.37 1.92
CA MET A 160 -19.24 -10.04 1.98
C MET A 160 -18.88 -9.48 0.59
N LEU A 161 -18.33 -10.31 -0.30
CA LEU A 161 -18.04 -9.93 -1.70
C LEU A 161 -19.33 -9.75 -2.52
N LEU A 162 -20.34 -10.59 -2.32
CA LEU A 162 -21.62 -10.50 -3.03
C LEU A 162 -22.45 -9.29 -2.59
N GLN A 163 -22.48 -8.99 -1.29
CA GLN A 163 -23.14 -7.80 -0.75
C GLN A 163 -22.48 -6.51 -1.26
N TYR A 164 -21.15 -6.50 -1.38
CA TYR A 164 -20.44 -5.41 -2.03
C TYR A 164 -20.86 -5.25 -3.50
N ALA A 165 -20.95 -6.37 -4.23
CA ALA A 165 -21.37 -6.37 -5.62
C ALA A 165 -22.78 -5.81 -5.80
N ASP A 166 -23.70 -6.19 -4.91
CA ASP A 166 -25.07 -5.70 -4.86
C ASP A 166 -25.13 -4.18 -4.67
N VAL A 167 -24.39 -3.62 -3.70
CA VAL A 167 -24.29 -2.16 -3.49
C VAL A 167 -23.78 -1.44 -4.74
N ARG A 168 -22.96 -2.11 -5.55
CA ARG A 168 -22.38 -1.58 -6.79
C ARG A 168 -23.19 -1.87 -8.05
N GLY A 169 -24.31 -2.57 -7.94
CA GLY A 169 -25.09 -3.00 -9.10
C GLY A 169 -24.35 -3.99 -10.01
N LEU A 170 -23.37 -4.72 -9.48
CA LEU A 170 -22.55 -5.67 -10.22
C LEU A 170 -23.07 -7.10 -10.01
N LYS A 171 -23.29 -7.82 -11.10
CA LYS A 171 -23.58 -9.26 -11.04
C LYS A 171 -22.27 -10.05 -10.93
N ARG A 172 -22.13 -10.83 -9.86
CA ARG A 172 -20.94 -11.63 -9.57
C ARG A 172 -21.30 -13.06 -9.26
N VAL A 173 -20.50 -13.98 -9.79
CA VAL A 173 -20.63 -15.41 -9.53
C VAL A 173 -19.38 -15.86 -8.79
N ILE A 174 -19.56 -16.44 -7.61
CA ILE A 174 -18.47 -16.95 -6.78
C ILE A 174 -18.68 -18.44 -6.58
N ILE A 175 -17.76 -19.25 -7.12
CA ILE A 175 -17.79 -20.71 -7.07
C ILE A 175 -16.68 -21.19 -6.12
N PRO A 176 -17.02 -21.78 -4.96
CA PRO A 176 -16.03 -22.36 -4.07
C PRO A 176 -15.46 -23.67 -4.65
N LEU A 177 -14.14 -23.79 -4.71
CA LEU A 177 -13.42 -24.98 -5.18
C LEU A 177 -12.76 -25.72 -4.01
N PRO A 178 -12.77 -27.07 -4.02
CA PRO A 178 -12.40 -27.86 -2.87
C PRO A 178 -10.91 -27.91 -2.55
N ILE A 179 -10.04 -27.70 -3.54
CA ILE A 179 -8.58 -27.87 -3.40
C ILE A 179 -7.85 -26.73 -4.13
N ILE A 180 -7.64 -25.62 -3.43
CA ILE A 180 -6.69 -24.57 -3.85
C ILE A 180 -5.72 -24.39 -2.69
N SER A 181 -4.42 -24.56 -2.94
CA SER A 181 -3.42 -24.37 -1.89
C SER A 181 -3.39 -22.90 -1.41
N PRO A 182 -3.05 -22.64 -0.14
CA PRO A 182 -2.90 -21.27 0.37
C PRO A 182 -1.90 -20.44 -0.46
N LYS A 183 -0.80 -21.06 -0.91
CA LYS A 183 0.17 -20.41 -1.80
C LYS A 183 -0.46 -19.97 -3.12
N LEU A 184 -1.24 -20.84 -3.77
CA LEU A 184 -1.91 -20.51 -5.02
C LEU A 184 -2.97 -19.42 -4.83
N SER A 185 -3.70 -19.45 -3.71
CA SER A 185 -4.65 -18.40 -3.33
C SER A 185 -3.96 -17.04 -3.11
N SER A 186 -2.77 -17.05 -2.52
CA SER A 186 -1.97 -15.84 -2.27
C SER A 186 -1.47 -15.22 -3.57
N TYR A 187 -0.98 -16.06 -4.50
CA TYR A 187 -0.62 -15.60 -5.85
C TYR A 187 -1.83 -15.05 -6.60
N TRP A 188 -2.98 -15.72 -6.49
CA TRP A 188 -4.21 -15.28 -7.13
C TRP A 188 -4.64 -13.89 -6.65
N LEU A 189 -4.67 -13.67 -5.33
CA LEU A 189 -4.96 -12.35 -4.76
C LEU A 189 -3.96 -11.28 -5.21
N TYR A 190 -2.67 -11.63 -5.21
CA TYR A 190 -1.60 -10.74 -5.69
C TYR A 190 -1.77 -10.33 -7.16
N PHE A 191 -2.18 -11.24 -8.04
CA PHE A 191 -2.37 -10.92 -9.45
C PHE A 191 -3.62 -10.08 -9.73
N VAL A 192 -4.66 -10.23 -8.91
CA VAL A 192 -5.95 -9.57 -9.13
C VAL A 192 -6.02 -8.21 -8.45
N THR A 193 -5.40 -8.06 -7.28
CA THR A 193 -5.54 -6.88 -6.42
C THR A 193 -4.25 -6.06 -6.38
N ALA A 194 -4.34 -4.81 -5.93
CA ALA A 194 -3.18 -3.92 -5.82
C ALA A 194 -2.26 -4.21 -4.61
N VAL A 195 -2.42 -5.35 -3.93
CA VAL A 195 -1.68 -5.70 -2.73
C VAL A 195 -0.39 -6.47 -3.03
N SER A 196 0.60 -6.36 -2.15
CA SER A 196 1.83 -7.14 -2.27
C SER A 196 1.56 -8.64 -2.05
N TYR A 197 2.38 -9.51 -2.64
CA TYR A 197 2.27 -10.95 -2.42
C TYR A 197 2.38 -11.33 -0.93
N LYS A 198 3.19 -10.59 -0.16
CA LYS A 198 3.35 -10.81 1.28
C LYS A 198 2.05 -10.52 2.04
N LEU A 199 1.41 -9.39 1.73
CA LEU A 199 0.11 -9.03 2.31
C LEU A 199 -0.96 -10.07 1.92
N ALA A 200 -1.00 -10.48 0.65
CA ALA A 200 -1.89 -11.54 0.19
C ALA A 200 -1.67 -12.86 0.94
N ALA A 201 -0.42 -13.26 1.18
CA ALA A 201 -0.10 -14.48 1.90
C ALA A 201 -0.53 -14.44 3.38
N ASN A 202 -0.27 -13.32 4.07
CA ASN A 202 -0.69 -13.15 5.46
C ASN A 202 -2.21 -13.15 5.60
N LEU A 203 -2.92 -12.50 4.67
CA LEU A 203 -4.38 -12.48 4.65
C LEU A 203 -4.97 -13.86 4.37
N VAL A 204 -4.45 -14.60 3.37
CA VAL A 204 -4.96 -15.96 3.08
C VAL A 204 -4.78 -16.87 4.28
N ASP A 205 -3.70 -16.71 5.04
CA ASP A 205 -3.49 -17.53 6.22
C ASP A 205 -4.44 -17.15 7.37
N SER A 206 -4.74 -15.85 7.57
CA SER A 206 -5.71 -15.41 8.58
C SER A 206 -7.17 -15.70 8.21
N MET A 207 -7.53 -15.65 6.92
CA MET A 207 -8.91 -15.88 6.44
C MET A 207 -9.41 -17.31 6.63
N LYS A 208 -8.55 -18.27 7.01
CA LYS A 208 -8.95 -19.62 7.37
C LYS A 208 -9.63 -19.72 8.74
N ILE A 209 -9.40 -18.74 9.60
CA ILE A 209 -9.93 -18.70 10.97
C ILE A 209 -11.15 -17.78 10.99
N GLU A 210 -12.19 -18.17 11.72
CA GLU A 210 -13.39 -17.35 11.87
C GLU A 210 -13.09 -16.11 12.72
N VAL A 211 -13.55 -14.95 12.23
CA VAL A 211 -13.34 -13.63 12.85
C VAL A 211 -14.70 -13.06 13.25
N ILE A 212 -15.24 -13.55 14.36
CA ILE A 212 -16.55 -13.22 14.95
C ILE A 212 -16.33 -12.79 16.40
N GLY A 213 -16.78 -11.59 16.78
CA GLY A 213 -16.54 -11.08 18.12
C GLY A 213 -17.31 -11.84 19.19
N LYS A 214 -16.72 -11.98 20.38
CA LYS A 214 -17.44 -12.45 21.56
C LYS A 214 -18.47 -11.39 22.01
N PRO A 215 -19.70 -11.79 22.38
CA PRO A 215 -20.70 -10.86 22.88
C PRO A 215 -20.18 -10.04 24.06
N ASN A 216 -20.45 -8.74 24.04
CA ASN A 216 -20.14 -7.79 25.11
C ASN A 216 -21.13 -6.62 25.07
N ASP A 217 -21.10 -5.77 26.10
CA ASP A 217 -22.02 -4.66 26.33
C ASP A 217 -21.47 -3.30 25.87
N LEU A 218 -20.32 -3.28 25.18
CA LEU A 218 -19.60 -2.03 24.88
C LEU A 218 -20.39 -1.12 23.93
N ALA A 219 -21.12 -1.71 22.98
CA ALA A 219 -22.00 -0.98 22.06
C ALA A 219 -23.10 -0.23 22.81
N ASP A 220 -23.80 -0.94 23.69
CA ASP A 220 -24.90 -0.39 24.51
C ASP A 220 -24.37 0.67 25.48
N ARG A 221 -23.22 0.40 26.11
CA ARG A 221 -22.57 1.31 27.06
C ARG A 221 -22.21 2.64 26.43
N PHE A 222 -21.70 2.62 25.20
CA PHE A 222 -21.31 3.83 24.48
C PHE A 222 -22.44 4.39 23.60
N ASN A 223 -23.64 3.81 23.66
CA ASN A 223 -24.78 4.17 22.82
C ASN A 223 -24.42 4.17 21.31
N ILE A 224 -23.61 3.20 20.89
CA ILE A 224 -23.18 2.99 19.52
C ILE A 224 -24.14 2.01 18.86
N VAL A 225 -24.79 2.44 17.77
CA VAL A 225 -25.58 1.57 16.91
C VAL A 225 -24.70 1.14 15.73
N PRO A 226 -24.23 -0.12 15.66
CA PRO A 226 -23.31 -0.57 14.62
C PRO A 226 -23.90 -0.43 13.21
N ILE A 227 -23.11 0.08 12.28
CA ILE A 227 -23.54 0.36 10.90
C ILE A 227 -23.59 -0.97 10.12
N PRO A 228 -24.72 -1.28 9.43
CA PRO A 228 -24.82 -2.45 8.56
C PRO A 228 -23.77 -2.44 7.44
N TYR A 229 -23.35 -3.63 6.99
CA TYR A 229 -22.19 -3.75 6.09
C TYR A 229 -22.41 -3.03 4.75
N LYS A 230 -23.61 -3.12 4.16
CA LYS A 230 -23.94 -2.41 2.92
C LYS A 230 -23.86 -0.89 3.08
N ASP A 231 -24.28 -0.37 4.22
CA ASP A 231 -24.22 1.06 4.52
C ASP A 231 -22.77 1.50 4.73
N ALA A 232 -21.95 0.70 5.41
CA ALA A 232 -20.51 0.94 5.52
C ALA A 232 -19.84 1.10 4.13
N ILE A 233 -20.21 0.24 3.16
CA ILE A 233 -19.72 0.34 1.77
C ILE A 233 -20.19 1.64 1.10
N ARG A 234 -21.49 1.97 1.17
CA ARG A 234 -22.04 3.21 0.59
C ARG A 234 -21.32 4.45 1.13
N LEU A 235 -21.09 4.47 2.44
CA LEU A 235 -20.40 5.56 3.13
C LEU A 235 -18.92 5.65 2.73
N ALA A 236 -18.26 4.52 2.49
CA ALA A 236 -16.89 4.49 1.97
C ALA A 236 -16.83 5.12 0.56
N PHE A 237 -17.82 4.87 -0.30
CA PHE A 237 -17.88 5.46 -1.64
C PHE A 237 -18.15 6.97 -1.64
N ALA A 238 -19.08 7.44 -0.81
CA ALA A 238 -19.37 8.86 -0.71
C ALA A 238 -18.13 9.70 -0.37
N LYS A 239 -17.17 9.14 0.38
CA LYS A 239 -15.91 9.82 0.72
C LYS A 239 -14.87 9.77 -0.41
N VAL A 240 -14.87 8.70 -1.21
CA VAL A 240 -14.02 8.55 -2.41
C VAL A 240 -14.45 9.52 -3.51
N GLU A 241 -15.76 9.65 -3.76
CA GLU A 241 -16.31 10.59 -4.76
C GLU A 241 -16.03 12.07 -4.40
N GLN A 242 -15.84 12.37 -3.12
CA GLN A 242 -15.50 13.71 -2.63
C GLN A 242 -13.99 14.04 -2.67
N ASN A 243 -13.15 13.23 -3.34
CA ASN A 243 -11.69 13.44 -3.45
C ASN A 243 -10.96 13.69 -2.10
N SER A 244 -11.54 13.24 -0.98
CA SER A 244 -11.14 13.64 0.37
C SER A 244 -10.44 12.51 1.14
N VAL A 245 -9.76 11.58 0.46
CA VAL A 245 -8.99 10.53 1.15
C VAL A 245 -7.58 11.07 1.41
N THR A 246 -7.45 11.81 2.52
CA THR A 246 -6.18 12.42 2.97
C THR A 246 -5.17 11.39 3.50
N SER A 247 -5.58 10.13 3.67
CA SER A 247 -4.72 9.05 4.15
C SER A 247 -5.11 7.70 3.54
N THR A 248 -4.32 7.22 2.60
CA THR A 248 -4.36 5.84 2.11
C THR A 248 -3.56 4.95 3.07
N TRP A 249 -3.93 3.69 3.27
CA TRP A 249 -3.13 2.70 4.02
C TRP A 249 -1.67 2.55 3.55
N LYS A 250 -1.33 3.05 2.35
CA LYS A 250 0.05 3.14 1.86
C LYS A 250 0.83 4.31 2.49
N ASP A 251 0.14 5.35 2.94
CA ASP A 251 0.70 6.57 3.53
C ASP A 251 1.13 6.36 4.99
N SER A 252 0.56 5.38 5.70
CA SER A 252 0.98 5.01 7.06
C SER A 252 2.38 4.36 7.12
N LEU A 253 2.98 4.02 5.97
CA LEU A 253 4.40 3.66 5.87
C LEU A 253 5.32 4.89 5.73
N VAL A 254 4.74 6.09 5.59
CA VAL A 254 5.46 7.32 5.20
C VAL A 254 5.16 8.51 6.15
N SER A 255 4.11 8.44 6.97
CA SER A 255 3.70 9.60 7.77
C SER A 255 4.44 9.72 9.11
N GLY A 256 5.40 10.65 9.16
CA GLY A 256 5.84 11.29 10.40
C GLY A 256 7.20 11.99 10.29
N ARG A 257 7.23 13.25 9.83
CA ARG A 257 8.35 14.20 9.95
C ARG A 257 9.77 13.75 9.50
N LEU A 258 9.90 12.57 8.92
CA LEU A 258 11.16 11.95 8.48
C LEU A 258 11.31 11.94 6.94
N GLN A 259 10.60 12.83 6.24
CA GLN A 259 10.56 12.85 4.77
C GLN A 259 11.91 13.23 4.15
N ARG A 260 12.81 13.87 4.91
CA ARG A 260 14.13 14.28 4.42
C ARG A 260 15.19 13.18 4.53
N ASP A 261 15.13 12.30 5.53
CA ASP A 261 16.20 11.32 5.79
C ASP A 261 15.99 9.97 5.09
N ILE A 262 14.76 9.51 4.88
CA ILE A 262 14.50 8.17 4.29
C ILE A 262 14.77 8.17 2.77
N SER A 263 14.60 9.32 2.11
CA SER A 263 14.85 9.54 0.68
C SER A 263 16.29 9.23 0.26
N GLU A 264 17.25 9.28 1.19
CA GLU A 264 18.66 8.95 0.98
C GLU A 264 18.94 7.44 0.97
N PHE A 265 18.03 6.63 1.55
CA PHE A 265 18.16 5.18 1.63
C PHE A 265 17.41 4.43 0.52
N ILE A 266 16.56 5.09 -0.27
CA ILE A 266 15.94 4.48 -1.46
C ILE A 266 16.96 4.50 -2.61
N GLN A 267 17.79 3.46 -2.67
CA GLN A 267 18.77 3.26 -3.73
C GLN A 267 18.27 2.26 -4.77
N VAL A 268 18.44 2.63 -6.04
CA VAL A 268 18.25 1.69 -7.15
C VAL A 268 19.42 0.69 -7.11
N PRO A 269 19.15 -0.63 -7.21
CA PRO A 269 20.23 -1.61 -7.21
C PRO A 269 21.30 -1.31 -8.27
N THR A 270 22.55 -1.48 -7.89
CA THR A 270 23.73 -1.27 -8.75
C THR A 270 24.17 -2.56 -9.42
N ASN A 271 24.27 -3.64 -8.66
CA ASN A 271 24.94 -4.86 -9.13
C ASN A 271 24.02 -5.69 -10.03
N GLY A 272 24.60 -6.15 -11.15
CA GLY A 272 23.90 -7.01 -12.11
C GLY A 272 22.72 -6.33 -12.81
N THR A 273 22.77 -5.00 -12.95
CA THR A 273 21.76 -4.20 -13.66
C THR A 273 22.29 -3.69 -14.99
N TYR A 274 21.39 -3.40 -15.93
CA TYR A 274 21.67 -2.66 -17.14
C TYR A 274 21.05 -1.27 -17.02
N ARG A 275 21.77 -0.25 -17.49
CA ARG A 275 21.36 1.15 -17.35
C ARG A 275 21.39 1.87 -18.70
N ASP A 276 20.37 2.67 -18.94
CA ASP A 276 20.31 3.68 -20.00
C ASP A 276 20.21 5.04 -19.33
N VAL A 277 21.21 5.90 -19.57
CA VAL A 277 21.34 7.20 -18.92
C VAL A 277 21.35 8.27 -20.01
N GLN A 278 20.36 9.17 -19.96
CA GLN A 278 20.28 10.35 -20.81
C GLN A 278 20.59 11.58 -19.97
N VAL A 279 21.57 12.38 -20.40
CA VAL A 279 22.01 13.59 -19.71
C VAL A 279 21.89 14.77 -20.67
N LEU A 280 21.07 15.76 -20.32
CA LEU A 280 20.85 16.95 -21.14
C LEU A 280 21.01 18.20 -20.29
N LYS A 281 21.63 19.24 -20.87
CA LYS A 281 21.64 20.57 -20.27
C LYS A 281 20.26 21.20 -20.45
N VAL A 282 19.73 21.80 -19.39
CA VAL A 282 18.43 22.49 -19.39
C VAL A 282 18.62 23.95 -19.03
N TYR A 283 17.99 24.84 -19.80
CA TYR A 283 18.07 26.29 -19.58
C TYR A 283 17.04 26.78 -18.54
N ASP A 284 15.93 26.06 -18.42
CA ASP A 284 14.89 26.31 -17.42
C ASP A 284 14.62 25.02 -16.61
N PRO A 285 15.32 24.85 -15.49
CA PRO A 285 15.13 23.71 -14.59
C PRO A 285 13.72 23.61 -14.00
N ASP A 286 13.06 24.74 -13.76
CA ASP A 286 11.73 24.77 -13.13
C ASP A 286 10.65 24.33 -14.14
N ALA A 287 10.70 24.84 -15.37
CA ALA A 287 9.83 24.36 -16.44
C ALA A 287 10.05 22.88 -16.76
N THR A 288 11.30 22.42 -16.72
CA THR A 288 11.61 20.98 -16.88
C THR A 288 11.05 20.17 -15.71
N SER A 289 11.18 20.67 -14.48
CA SER A 289 10.59 20.04 -13.29
C SER A 289 9.08 19.90 -13.43
N ILE A 290 8.36 20.98 -13.77
CA ILE A 290 6.90 20.93 -14.00
C ILE A 290 6.53 19.84 -15.00
N ARG A 291 7.32 19.65 -16.07
CA ARG A 291 7.08 18.59 -17.05
C ARG A 291 7.29 17.19 -16.48
N ILE A 292 8.32 16.97 -15.67
CA ILE A 292 8.53 15.70 -14.94
C ILE A 292 7.34 15.42 -14.04
N TRP A 293 6.89 16.42 -13.27
CA TRP A 293 5.73 16.30 -12.39
C TRP A 293 4.40 16.14 -13.13
N SER A 294 4.35 16.41 -14.43
CA SER A 294 3.16 16.25 -15.27
C SER A 294 3.13 14.93 -16.07
N ILE A 295 4.12 14.04 -15.91
CA ILE A 295 4.19 12.75 -16.64
C ILE A 295 2.97 11.86 -16.33
N GLY A 296 2.41 11.22 -17.36
CA GLY A 296 1.27 10.31 -17.23
C GLY A 296 -0.08 11.03 -17.37
N GLY A 297 -1.18 10.29 -17.18
CA GLY A 297 -2.53 10.85 -17.35
C GLY A 297 -2.79 11.36 -18.77
N GLU A 298 -3.45 12.52 -18.89
CA GLU A 298 -3.76 13.14 -20.19
C GLU A 298 -2.51 13.65 -20.93
N THR A 299 -1.46 14.04 -20.20
CA THR A 299 -0.16 14.48 -20.74
C THR A 299 0.61 13.34 -21.39
N GLY A 300 0.45 12.12 -20.86
CA GLY A 300 1.19 10.93 -21.28
C GLY A 300 2.69 11.03 -21.00
N TRP A 301 3.48 10.26 -21.76
CA TRP A 301 4.93 10.09 -21.54
C TRP A 301 5.81 11.01 -22.39
N TYR A 302 5.22 12.08 -22.94
CA TYR A 302 5.82 13.04 -23.88
C TYR A 302 6.31 12.47 -25.21
N TYR A 303 6.73 11.21 -25.29
CA TYR A 303 7.25 10.59 -26.49
C TYR A 303 6.72 9.17 -26.67
N ALA A 304 6.43 8.81 -27.94
CA ALA A 304 5.96 7.49 -28.34
C ALA A 304 4.87 6.91 -27.43
N THR A 305 3.94 7.75 -26.95
CA THR A 305 2.87 7.38 -26.00
C THR A 305 2.04 6.19 -26.50
N TRP A 306 1.89 6.04 -27.81
CA TRP A 306 1.23 4.89 -28.43
C TRP A 306 1.97 3.56 -28.18
N ILE A 307 3.31 3.55 -28.10
CA ILE A 307 4.09 2.34 -27.77
C ILE A 307 3.83 1.95 -26.32
N TRP A 308 3.82 2.93 -25.41
CA TRP A 308 3.42 2.70 -24.01
C TRP A 308 1.99 2.18 -23.92
N LYS A 309 1.09 2.65 -24.80
CA LYS A 309 -0.28 2.13 -24.92
C LYS A 309 -0.31 0.66 -25.35
N ILE A 310 0.45 0.29 -26.39
CA ILE A 310 0.59 -1.09 -26.86
C ILE A 310 1.19 -1.97 -25.77
N ARG A 311 2.26 -1.51 -25.11
CA ARG A 311 2.93 -2.25 -24.06
C ARG A 311 1.99 -2.52 -22.88
N GLY A 312 1.24 -1.52 -22.44
CA GLY A 312 0.22 -1.69 -21.41
C GLY A 312 -0.92 -2.62 -21.82
N PHE A 313 -1.28 -2.66 -23.10
CA PHE A 313 -2.24 -3.63 -23.63
C PHE A 313 -1.68 -5.07 -23.60
N LEU A 314 -0.46 -5.28 -24.08
CA LEU A 314 0.23 -6.59 -24.05
C LEU A 314 0.46 -7.09 -22.61
N ASP A 315 0.81 -6.17 -21.71
CA ASP A 315 0.94 -6.46 -20.28
C ASP A 315 -0.38 -6.98 -19.72
N LYS A 316 -1.48 -6.27 -20.01
CA LYS A 316 -2.83 -6.67 -19.60
C LYS A 316 -3.25 -8.03 -20.18
N LEU A 317 -2.93 -8.31 -21.45
CA LEU A 317 -3.17 -9.64 -22.05
C LEU A 317 -2.37 -10.74 -21.35
N SER A 318 -1.17 -10.42 -20.86
CA SER A 318 -0.32 -11.33 -20.10
C SER A 318 -0.72 -11.40 -18.61
N GLY A 319 -1.81 -10.75 -18.21
CA GLY A 319 -2.33 -10.68 -16.84
C GLY A 319 -1.54 -9.74 -15.92
N GLY A 320 -0.84 -8.75 -16.47
CA GLY A 320 -0.24 -7.62 -15.75
C GLY A 320 -1.22 -6.45 -15.55
N VAL A 321 -0.74 -5.38 -14.94
CA VAL A 321 -1.55 -4.23 -14.51
C VAL A 321 -2.11 -3.40 -15.67
N GLY A 322 -1.39 -3.33 -16.80
CA GLY A 322 -1.70 -2.48 -17.95
C GLY A 322 -1.78 -0.97 -17.62
N LEU A 323 -2.37 -0.16 -18.51
CA LEU A 323 -2.53 1.30 -18.30
C LEU A 323 -3.78 1.68 -17.50
N ARG A 324 -4.54 0.70 -17.01
CA ARG A 324 -5.89 0.93 -16.46
C ARG A 324 -5.91 1.72 -15.14
N ARG A 325 -4.75 2.00 -14.54
CA ARG A 325 -4.65 2.81 -13.33
C ARG A 325 -4.57 4.31 -13.61
N GLY A 326 -4.19 4.72 -14.82
CA GLY A 326 -4.00 6.13 -15.15
C GLY A 326 -3.08 6.83 -14.15
N ARG A 327 -3.37 8.10 -13.85
CA ARG A 327 -2.64 8.94 -12.90
C ARG A 327 -3.53 9.26 -11.71
N THR A 328 -3.01 9.18 -10.47
CA THR A 328 -3.80 9.40 -9.25
C THR A 328 -4.31 10.85 -9.12
N ASN A 329 -3.46 11.84 -9.40
CA ASN A 329 -3.77 13.27 -9.33
C ASN A 329 -3.12 14.00 -10.52
N LEU A 330 -3.83 14.87 -11.23
CA LEU A 330 -3.32 15.56 -12.43
C LEU A 330 -2.17 16.55 -12.17
N HIS A 331 -2.08 17.14 -10.97
CA HIS A 331 -1.19 18.27 -10.68
C HIS A 331 -0.10 17.95 -9.66
N GLU A 332 -0.27 16.88 -8.87
CA GLU A 332 0.69 16.48 -7.84
C GLU A 332 1.13 15.03 -8.05
N ILE A 333 2.35 14.71 -7.59
CA ILE A 333 2.87 13.34 -7.52
C ILE A 333 3.38 13.10 -6.11
N HIS A 334 2.84 12.08 -5.45
CA HIS A 334 3.27 11.66 -4.13
C HIS A 334 3.91 10.26 -4.18
N PRO A 335 4.87 9.94 -3.28
CA PRO A 335 5.33 8.57 -3.11
C PRO A 335 4.15 7.60 -2.92
N GLY A 336 4.15 6.50 -3.65
CA GLY A 336 3.04 5.55 -3.65
C GLY A 336 2.02 5.75 -4.78
N ASP A 337 2.05 6.86 -5.52
CA ASP A 337 1.16 7.08 -6.67
C ASP A 337 1.39 6.12 -7.83
N SER A 338 0.35 5.87 -8.63
CA SER A 338 0.50 5.16 -9.90
C SER A 338 0.52 6.15 -11.07
N LEU A 339 1.49 5.94 -11.97
CA LEU A 339 1.56 6.56 -13.28
C LEU A 339 1.49 5.43 -14.31
N ASP A 340 0.28 5.10 -14.74
CA ASP A 340 -0.02 3.91 -15.54
C ASP A 340 0.43 2.60 -14.85
N PHE A 341 1.45 1.94 -15.40
CA PHE A 341 2.07 0.72 -14.85
C PHE A 341 3.34 1.01 -14.04
N TRP A 342 3.63 2.28 -13.77
CA TRP A 342 4.71 2.70 -12.89
C TRP A 342 4.17 3.07 -11.52
N ARG A 343 4.93 2.74 -10.48
CA ARG A 343 4.73 3.16 -9.09
C ARG A 343 5.75 4.23 -8.75
N VAL A 344 5.31 5.32 -8.15
CA VAL A 344 6.21 6.33 -7.60
C VAL A 344 6.81 5.78 -6.30
N LEU A 345 8.14 5.66 -6.25
CA LEU A 345 8.88 5.30 -5.05
C LEU A 345 9.36 6.52 -4.28
N LEU A 346 9.75 7.57 -5.00
CA LEU A 346 10.19 8.84 -4.45
C LEU A 346 9.68 9.96 -5.36
N ALA A 347 9.08 10.98 -4.77
CA ALA A 347 8.81 12.26 -5.41
C ALA A 347 9.31 13.35 -4.47
N ASP A 348 10.38 14.03 -4.86
CA ASP A 348 11.06 15.06 -4.09
C ASP A 348 11.20 16.30 -4.97
N GLU A 349 10.26 17.24 -4.80
CA GLU A 349 10.17 18.44 -5.62
C GLU A 349 11.28 19.44 -5.30
N ASP A 350 11.67 19.55 -4.03
CA ASP A 350 12.78 20.38 -3.56
C ASP A 350 14.10 19.97 -4.23
N ARG A 351 14.39 18.66 -4.27
CA ARG A 351 15.59 18.11 -4.93
C ARG A 351 15.39 17.80 -6.42
N LYS A 352 14.22 18.13 -6.99
CA LYS A 352 13.81 17.88 -8.38
C LYS A 352 14.10 16.44 -8.83
N ARG A 353 13.78 15.47 -7.97
CA ARG A 353 14.02 14.03 -8.18
C ARG A 353 12.73 13.23 -8.11
N LEU A 354 12.49 12.41 -9.14
CA LEU A 354 11.36 11.49 -9.21
C LEU A 354 11.88 10.09 -9.54
N LEU A 355 11.54 9.09 -8.72
CA LEU A 355 11.92 7.69 -8.93
C LEU A 355 10.67 6.82 -9.07
N LEU A 356 10.63 6.05 -10.15
CA LEU A 356 9.54 5.16 -10.49
C LEU A 356 9.99 3.70 -10.55
N TYR A 357 9.08 2.78 -10.23
CA TYR A 357 9.25 1.33 -10.34
C TYR A 357 8.20 0.71 -11.25
N ALA A 358 8.61 -0.18 -12.15
CA ALA A 358 7.71 -0.84 -13.09
C ALA A 358 6.94 -1.99 -12.41
N GLU A 359 5.61 -1.91 -12.39
CA GLU A 359 4.73 -2.98 -11.90
C GLU A 359 4.24 -3.92 -13.02
N MET A 360 4.59 -3.64 -14.28
CA MET A 360 4.26 -4.49 -15.42
C MET A 360 5.01 -5.85 -15.36
N LYS A 361 4.48 -6.88 -16.02
CA LYS A 361 5.15 -8.18 -16.13
C LYS A 361 6.37 -8.10 -17.03
N LEU A 362 7.54 -8.23 -16.41
CA LEU A 362 8.84 -8.28 -17.06
C LEU A 362 9.61 -9.50 -16.56
N PRO A 363 10.50 -10.09 -17.38
CA PRO A 363 11.46 -11.10 -16.92
C PRO A 363 12.62 -10.43 -16.15
N GLY A 364 12.29 -9.61 -15.16
CA GLY A 364 13.22 -8.76 -14.41
C GLY A 364 12.48 -7.64 -13.68
N GLU A 365 13.26 -6.73 -13.09
CA GLU A 365 12.78 -5.55 -12.36
C GLU A 365 13.24 -4.29 -13.10
N ALA A 366 12.41 -3.23 -13.13
CA ALA A 366 12.73 -2.00 -13.85
C ALA A 366 12.45 -0.75 -13.01
N TRP A 367 13.32 0.25 -13.14
CA TRP A 367 13.22 1.57 -12.52
C TRP A 367 13.41 2.65 -13.57
N LEU A 368 12.75 3.78 -13.37
CA LEU A 368 12.94 4.98 -14.17
C LEU A 368 13.07 6.18 -13.24
N GLU A 369 14.22 6.84 -13.30
CA GLU A 369 14.56 7.97 -12.46
C GLU A 369 14.72 9.24 -13.30
N PHE A 370 14.20 10.34 -12.78
CA PHE A 370 14.41 11.69 -13.28
C PHE A 370 15.06 12.52 -12.18
N SER A 371 16.06 13.32 -12.52
CA SER A 371 16.66 14.27 -11.60
C SER A 371 17.16 15.51 -12.33
N ILE A 372 17.13 16.65 -11.67
CA ILE A 372 17.74 17.88 -12.16
C ILE A 372 18.71 18.39 -11.11
N ARG A 373 19.98 18.57 -11.46
CA ARG A 373 21.01 19.21 -10.62
C ARG A 373 21.87 20.12 -11.48
N ASP A 374 22.18 21.32 -10.99
CA ASP A 374 23.10 22.25 -11.65
C ASP A 374 22.79 22.48 -13.14
N ASN A 375 21.50 22.68 -13.48
CA ASN A 375 21.02 22.84 -14.86
C ASN A 375 21.27 21.62 -15.77
N ILE A 376 21.47 20.45 -15.18
CA ILE A 376 21.62 19.17 -15.87
C ILE A 376 20.43 18.30 -15.51
N PHE A 377 19.62 17.97 -16.53
CA PHE A 377 18.59 16.96 -16.44
C PHE A 377 19.17 15.58 -16.73
N ARG A 378 18.89 14.62 -15.84
CA ARG A 378 19.29 13.23 -15.96
C ARG A 378 18.08 12.34 -15.89
N GLN A 379 17.91 11.51 -16.91
CA GLN A 379 16.94 10.42 -16.96
C GLN A 379 17.70 9.10 -16.94
N THR A 380 17.39 8.21 -16.00
CA THR A 380 18.05 6.91 -15.85
C THR A 380 17.03 5.79 -15.84
N ALA A 381 17.03 4.95 -16.87
CA ALA A 381 16.28 3.70 -16.89
C ALA A 381 17.19 2.56 -16.43
N THR A 382 16.83 1.86 -15.36
CA THR A 382 17.60 0.72 -14.83
C THR A 382 16.78 -0.55 -14.96
N PHE A 383 17.38 -1.63 -15.43
CA PHE A 383 16.74 -2.94 -15.52
C PHE A 383 17.62 -4.02 -14.90
N ARG A 384 17.05 -4.79 -13.98
CA ARG A 384 17.67 -5.96 -13.38
C ARG A 384 17.09 -7.23 -14.00
N PRO A 385 17.81 -7.90 -14.91
CA PRO A 385 17.31 -9.12 -15.55
C PRO A 385 17.17 -10.28 -14.56
N ARG A 386 16.13 -11.09 -14.71
CA ARG A 386 15.99 -12.37 -14.01
C ARG A 386 16.38 -13.52 -14.94
N GLY A 387 17.49 -14.19 -14.65
CA GLY A 387 17.99 -15.32 -15.43
C GLY A 387 18.35 -14.98 -16.89
N ILE A 388 18.48 -16.00 -17.73
CA ILE A 388 18.90 -15.85 -19.13
C ILE A 388 17.81 -15.16 -19.96
N PHE A 389 16.54 -15.50 -19.74
CA PHE A 389 15.40 -14.88 -20.43
C PHE A 389 15.28 -13.38 -20.16
N GLY A 390 15.62 -12.92 -18.96
CA GLY A 390 15.67 -11.49 -18.65
C GLY A 390 16.73 -10.74 -19.44
N ARG A 391 17.92 -11.35 -19.59
CA ARG A 391 19.01 -10.75 -20.39
C ARG A 391 18.64 -10.71 -21.87
N PHE A 392 18.08 -11.79 -22.40
CA PHE A 392 17.61 -11.85 -23.78
C PHE A 392 16.52 -10.78 -24.05
N TYR A 393 15.55 -10.67 -23.14
CA TYR A 393 14.52 -9.63 -23.20
C TYR A 393 15.12 -8.23 -23.27
N TRP A 394 16.09 -7.91 -22.40
CA TRP A 394 16.75 -6.61 -22.42
C TRP A 394 17.40 -6.30 -23.77
N PHE A 395 18.22 -7.21 -24.30
CA PHE A 395 18.93 -6.99 -25.57
C PHE A 395 18.00 -6.89 -26.77
N MET A 396 16.92 -7.68 -26.79
CA MET A 396 15.91 -7.62 -27.85
C MET A 396 15.19 -6.27 -27.89
N TYR A 397 14.93 -5.66 -26.72
CA TYR A 397 14.24 -4.37 -26.62
C TYR A 397 15.17 -3.14 -26.56
N MET A 398 16.49 -3.34 -26.47
CA MET A 398 17.47 -2.26 -26.34
C MET A 398 17.38 -1.19 -27.45
N PRO A 399 17.20 -1.52 -28.75
CA PRO A 399 17.02 -0.51 -29.80
C PRO A 399 15.81 0.40 -29.57
N PHE A 400 14.73 -0.14 -28.99
CA PHE A 400 13.53 0.63 -28.65
C PHE A 400 13.75 1.51 -27.41
N HIS A 401 14.45 1.01 -26.40
CA HIS A 401 14.79 1.81 -25.21
C HIS A 401 15.57 3.07 -25.59
N PHE A 402 16.59 2.94 -26.43
CA PHE A 402 17.37 4.08 -26.89
C PHE A 402 16.50 5.15 -27.57
N PHE A 403 15.60 4.75 -28.46
CA PHE A 403 14.72 5.70 -29.16
C PHE A 403 13.67 6.33 -28.24
N ILE A 404 13.02 5.53 -27.41
CA ILE A 404 11.94 5.97 -26.53
C ILE A 404 12.47 6.89 -25.44
N PHE A 405 13.52 6.46 -24.72
CA PHE A 405 14.06 7.20 -23.59
C PHE A 405 14.78 8.47 -24.04
N ARG A 406 15.50 8.45 -25.16
CA ARG A 406 16.10 9.67 -25.71
C ARG A 406 15.05 10.67 -26.18
N GLY A 407 14.01 10.21 -26.87
CA GLY A 407 12.91 11.08 -27.32
C GLY A 407 12.12 11.67 -26.15
N MET A 408 11.88 10.86 -25.11
CA MET A 408 11.25 11.29 -23.86
C MET A 408 12.11 12.34 -23.15
N ALA A 409 13.39 12.04 -22.92
CA ALA A 409 14.32 12.91 -22.23
C ALA A 409 14.45 14.26 -22.95
N SER A 410 14.57 14.22 -24.28
CA SER A 410 14.61 15.42 -25.11
C SER A 410 13.34 16.25 -24.92
N ARG A 411 12.14 15.67 -25.05
CA ARG A 411 10.86 16.41 -24.93
C ARG A 411 10.54 16.90 -23.51
N ILE A 412 11.09 16.26 -22.48
CA ILE A 412 11.00 16.76 -21.11
C ILE A 412 11.92 17.96 -20.95
N ALA A 413 13.17 17.86 -21.42
CA ALA A 413 14.15 18.95 -21.40
C ALA A 413 13.80 20.13 -22.34
N TRP A 414 13.00 19.89 -23.39
CA TRP A 414 12.65 20.85 -24.47
C TRP A 414 11.67 21.96 -24.05
N GLY A 415 11.79 22.52 -22.84
CA GLY A 415 11.08 23.74 -22.47
C GLY A 415 11.39 24.88 -23.45
N ARG A 416 10.64 24.95 -24.56
CA ARG A 416 10.59 25.98 -25.61
C ARG A 416 11.84 26.34 -26.46
N MET A 417 13.02 25.71 -26.41
CA MET A 417 14.08 25.91 -27.44
C MET A 417 15.22 24.85 -27.44
N GLU A 418 16.09 24.89 -28.47
CA GLU A 418 17.10 23.87 -28.85
C GLU A 418 18.12 23.45 -27.76
N ILE A 419 18.52 22.17 -27.78
CA ILE A 419 19.42 21.53 -26.80
C ILE A 419 20.78 21.21 -27.41
N GLU A 420 21.84 21.49 -26.65
CA GLU A 420 23.19 20.97 -26.88
C GLU A 420 23.37 19.65 -26.12
N ILE A 421 23.62 18.56 -26.84
CA ILE A 421 23.81 17.21 -26.26
C ILE A 421 25.24 17.11 -25.71
N VAL A 422 25.40 17.07 -24.39
CA VAL A 422 26.71 17.13 -23.73
C VAL A 422 27.39 15.75 -23.66
N PHE A 423 26.64 14.64 -23.61
CA PHE A 423 27.25 13.31 -23.55
C PHE A 423 26.26 12.21 -23.97
N ASN A 424 26.69 11.30 -24.84
CA ASN A 424 25.96 10.08 -25.18
C ASN A 424 26.99 8.95 -25.30
N ASP A 425 27.23 8.24 -24.21
CA ASP A 425 28.27 7.20 -24.15
C ASP A 425 27.64 5.80 -24.16
N PRO A 426 27.58 5.13 -25.33
CA PRO A 426 27.09 3.77 -25.44
C PRO A 426 28.01 2.73 -24.75
N SER A 427 29.20 3.12 -24.27
CA SER A 427 30.15 2.21 -23.61
C SER A 427 29.90 2.01 -22.11
N LYS A 428 29.06 2.84 -21.47
CA LYS A 428 28.66 2.68 -20.05
C LYS A 428 27.43 1.78 -19.82
N VAL A 429 27.07 0.95 -20.80
CA VAL A 429 26.00 -0.05 -20.69
C VAL A 429 26.38 -1.22 -19.77
N TYR A 430 27.66 -1.32 -19.35
CA TYR A 430 28.17 -2.44 -18.56
C TYR A 430 29.08 -1.97 -17.42
N GLU A 431 28.51 -1.73 -16.24
CA GLU A 431 29.26 -1.86 -14.99
C GLU A 431 28.99 -3.26 -14.42
N LYS A 432 30.02 -4.10 -14.44
CA LYS A 432 30.05 -5.36 -13.72
C LYS A 432 30.84 -5.09 -12.43
N GLU A 433 30.12 -4.73 -11.38
CA GLU A 433 30.55 -4.97 -9.99
C GLU A 433 29.83 -6.21 -9.44
#